data_AF-A0A8I3AD86-F1
#
_entry.id   AF-A0A8I3AD86-F1
#
_cell.length_a   1.000
_cell.length_b   1.000
_cell.length_c   1.000
_cell.angle_alpha   90.00
_cell.angle_beta   90.00
_cell.angle_gamma   90.00
#
_symmetry.space_group_name_H-M   'P 1'
#
loop_
_entity.id
_entity.type
_entity.pdbx_description
1 polymer ?
#
loop_
_entity_poly.entity_id
_entity_poly.type
_entity_poly.pdbx_seq_one_letter_code
_entity_poly.pdbx_strand_id
1 'polypeptide(L)'
;MAVKIPIVKKRTKSFKRHQSDRYHSVKEAWRKPKGIDNRVRRRFKGQLPMPKIGYGSNKKTRHLLPNGYKKFLVSNVKEMDILLMHNKSYVAEIAHNVSSRNRTLILERAKALGVKVTNPAARLRPAEHAGSWYESDAQVLSEQLGGWLAAAHEQDFTPPVAGCRAIIAPFVCTAALSSRLLSDYAVSSHAGYTWSGRAAAWAYRCIDTKGIKRVFILGPAHHVHLNRCDVSGCDYYATPFGKLRLDEEIIGDLKSTGKFGTMSIGTDKDEHSIEMHLPYVYKTFKDSDISVVPILVGSINCSQQKAYGSILAPYFADPENFFVISSDFCHWGRSYGYTFYYPEPLPSDVPGIYLKSHSAHQNLPQRPIYDSIRDLDQEALGILTLSPSSEGDSPAAESHVKFLEYLDRTANTICGRKPIGVLLGMLSEVEKGGKKAQLQFVRYEQSSKCTSVTGSSVSYASAYISFP
;
A
#
# COMPACT_ATOMS: atom_id res chain seq x y z
N MET A 1 -5.52 35.18 4.84
CA MET A 1 -6.18 34.16 5.69
C MET A 1 -7.63 34.00 5.22
N ALA A 2 -8.10 32.78 4.94
CA ALA A 2 -9.48 32.58 4.50
C ALA A 2 -10.44 32.90 5.66
N VAL A 3 -11.29 33.92 5.49
CA VAL A 3 -12.29 34.32 6.48
C VAL A 3 -13.26 33.15 6.66
N LYS A 4 -13.19 32.46 7.80
CA LYS A 4 -14.06 31.32 8.11
C LYS A 4 -15.45 31.85 8.43
N ILE A 5 -16.41 31.67 7.52
CA ILE A 5 -17.78 32.16 7.69
C ILE A 5 -18.60 31.13 8.48
N PRO A 6 -19.14 31.48 9.67
CA PRO A 6 -19.96 30.56 10.45
C PRO A 6 -21.30 30.31 9.75
N ILE A 7 -21.58 29.05 9.40
CA ILE A 7 -22.84 28.66 8.75
C ILE A 7 -23.95 28.58 9.80
N VAL A 8 -24.76 29.64 9.88
CA VAL A 8 -25.90 29.70 10.82
C VAL A 8 -27.06 28.80 10.37
N LYS A 9 -27.37 27.78 11.17
CA LYS A 9 -28.58 26.96 11.03
C LYS A 9 -29.72 27.59 11.85
N LYS A 10 -30.91 27.77 11.25
CA LYS A 10 -32.08 28.35 11.95
C LYS A 10 -32.59 27.48 13.10
N ARG A 11 -32.34 26.17 13.02
CA ARG A 11 -32.67 25.17 14.03
C ARG A 11 -31.51 24.19 14.10
N THR A 12 -31.05 23.92 15.31
CA THR A 12 -29.97 22.96 15.60
C THR A 12 -30.49 21.61 16.05
N LYS A 13 -31.69 21.58 16.67
CA LYS A 13 -32.35 20.33 17.10
C LYS A 13 -32.69 19.44 15.90
N SER A 14 -32.29 18.18 15.94
CA SER A 14 -32.63 17.15 14.94
C SER A 14 -34.10 16.74 15.03
N PHE A 15 -34.65 16.25 13.91
CA PHE A 15 -36.00 15.71 13.87
C PHE A 15 -35.95 14.21 14.16
N LYS A 16 -36.63 13.77 15.21
CA LYS A 16 -36.71 12.35 15.59
C LYS A 16 -37.73 11.60 14.73
N ARG A 17 -37.54 10.28 14.55
CA ARG A 17 -38.49 9.42 13.84
C ARG A 17 -39.75 9.22 14.68
N HIS A 18 -40.91 9.13 14.04
CA HIS A 18 -42.13 8.73 14.75
C HIS A 18 -41.95 7.31 15.34
N GLN A 19 -42.25 7.15 16.63
CA GLN A 19 -42.17 5.91 17.42
C GLN A 19 -40.75 5.39 17.73
N SER A 20 -39.68 6.14 17.45
CA SER A 20 -38.32 5.73 17.86
C SER A 20 -38.11 5.78 19.38
N ASP A 21 -38.94 6.55 20.08
CA ASP A 21 -39.02 6.62 21.53
C ASP A 21 -39.72 5.41 22.16
N ARG A 22 -40.61 4.76 21.40
CA ARG A 22 -41.45 3.65 21.90
C ARG A 22 -40.90 2.27 21.53
N TYR A 23 -40.29 2.14 20.36
CA TYR A 23 -39.80 0.85 19.86
C TYR A 23 -38.28 0.89 19.68
N HIS A 24 -37.56 0.06 20.42
CA HIS A 24 -36.10 -0.07 20.33
C HIS A 24 -35.61 -0.47 18.92
N SER A 25 -36.43 -1.21 18.17
CA SER A 25 -36.14 -1.58 16.77
C SER A 25 -36.16 -0.37 15.80
N VAL A 26 -36.75 0.75 16.21
CA VAL A 26 -36.90 1.95 15.39
C VAL A 26 -35.85 2.99 15.79
N LYS A 27 -34.73 3.01 15.06
CA LYS A 27 -33.64 3.99 15.28
C LYS A 27 -34.11 5.45 15.13
N GLU A 28 -33.52 6.36 15.92
CA GLU A 28 -33.75 7.82 15.86
C GLU A 28 -33.16 8.44 14.57
N ALA A 29 -33.84 8.23 13.44
CA ALA A 29 -33.48 8.84 12.15
C ALA A 29 -34.73 9.33 11.43
N TRP A 30 -34.81 10.64 11.14
CA TRP A 30 -35.99 11.26 10.53
C TRP A 30 -36.48 10.49 9.30
N ARG A 31 -37.77 10.13 9.31
CA ARG A 31 -38.50 9.67 8.13
C ARG A 31 -39.88 10.30 8.13
N LYS A 32 -40.34 10.74 6.95
CA LYS A 32 -41.68 11.30 6.80
C LYS A 32 -42.73 10.22 7.18
N PRO A 33 -43.57 10.47 8.19
CA PRO A 33 -44.61 9.51 8.59
C PRO A 33 -45.59 9.27 7.44
N LYS A 34 -46.01 8.01 7.25
CA LYS A 34 -46.97 7.57 6.23
C LYS A 34 -48.34 7.26 6.87
N GLY A 35 -49.37 7.12 6.04
CA GLY A 35 -50.74 6.77 6.47
C GLY A 35 -51.68 7.97 6.56
N ILE A 36 -52.96 7.77 6.23
CA ILE A 36 -53.98 8.82 6.25
C ILE A 36 -54.28 9.30 7.68
N ASP A 37 -54.31 8.38 8.65
CA ASP A 37 -54.66 8.67 10.06
C ASP A 37 -53.47 9.04 10.95
N ASN A 38 -52.24 9.08 10.40
CA ASN A 38 -51.05 9.33 11.21
C ASN A 38 -51.06 10.74 11.82
N ARG A 39 -51.13 10.82 13.15
CA ARG A 39 -51.23 12.08 13.91
C ARG A 39 -50.05 13.03 13.71
N VAL A 40 -48.83 12.50 13.54
CA VAL A 40 -47.63 13.31 13.23
C VAL A 40 -47.72 13.88 11.81
N ARG A 41 -48.12 13.08 10.82
CA ARG A 41 -48.32 13.54 9.43
C ARG A 41 -49.40 14.62 9.36
N ARG A 42 -50.51 14.42 10.07
CA ARG A 42 -51.62 15.39 10.20
C ARG A 42 -51.31 16.57 11.12
N ARG A 43 -50.15 16.57 11.79
CA ARG A 43 -49.64 17.65 12.67
C ARG A 43 -50.56 17.99 13.84
N PHE A 44 -51.12 16.98 14.50
CA PHE A 44 -51.89 17.18 15.72
C PHE A 44 -51.03 17.83 16.82
N LYS A 45 -51.66 18.66 17.66
CA LYS A 45 -51.00 19.27 18.83
C LYS A 45 -50.44 18.18 19.76
N GLY A 46 -49.25 18.43 20.33
CA GLY A 46 -48.57 17.51 21.26
C GLY A 46 -47.75 16.39 20.59
N GLN A 47 -47.67 16.38 19.25
CA GLN A 47 -46.88 15.39 18.51
C GLN A 47 -45.46 15.87 18.18
N LEU A 48 -44.61 14.94 17.77
CA LEU A 48 -43.22 15.21 17.33
C LEU A 48 -43.19 16.27 16.21
N PRO A 49 -42.21 17.19 16.23
CA PRO A 49 -42.07 18.19 15.18
C PRO A 49 -41.69 17.54 13.84
N MET A 50 -42.32 18.01 12.76
CA MET A 50 -42.02 17.58 11.38
C MET A 50 -41.33 18.71 10.61
N PRO A 51 -40.35 18.44 9.72
CA PRO A 51 -39.81 19.43 8.81
C PRO A 51 -40.92 20.10 7.98
N LYS A 52 -40.95 21.42 8.00
CA LYS A 52 -41.77 22.31 7.18
C LYS A 52 -40.87 23.32 6.47
N ILE A 53 -41.41 23.95 5.42
CA ILE A 53 -40.76 25.06 4.72
C ILE A 53 -40.41 26.13 5.76
N GLY A 54 -39.13 26.47 5.90
CA GLY A 54 -38.64 27.43 6.91
C GLY A 54 -37.48 26.95 7.78
N TYR A 55 -37.29 25.63 7.96
CA TYR A 55 -36.22 25.06 8.82
C TYR A 55 -34.83 24.95 8.19
N GLY A 56 -34.61 25.53 7.00
CA GLY A 56 -33.30 25.50 6.34
C GLY A 56 -32.24 26.40 7.01
N SER A 57 -31.04 26.45 6.45
CA SER A 57 -30.02 27.42 6.85
C SER A 57 -30.52 28.87 6.69
N ASN A 58 -29.91 29.80 7.43
CA ASN A 58 -30.12 31.24 7.27
C ASN A 58 -29.95 31.62 5.79
N LYS A 59 -30.80 32.51 5.25
CA LYS A 59 -30.77 32.94 3.84
C LYS A 59 -29.39 33.50 3.47
N LYS A 60 -28.74 34.24 4.37
CA LYS A 60 -27.40 34.84 4.13
C LYS A 60 -26.30 33.81 3.96
N THR A 61 -26.37 32.67 4.66
CA THR A 61 -25.32 31.64 4.66
C THR A 61 -25.74 30.36 3.95
N ARG A 62 -26.90 30.37 3.27
CA ARG A 62 -27.43 29.18 2.60
C ARG A 62 -26.56 28.84 1.39
N HIS A 63 -26.21 27.56 1.26
CA HIS A 63 -25.35 27.02 0.19
C HIS A 63 -23.90 27.52 0.19
N LEU A 64 -23.49 28.31 1.18
CA LEU A 64 -22.09 28.68 1.39
C LEU A 64 -21.34 27.56 2.11
N LEU A 65 -20.11 27.35 1.70
CA LEU A 65 -19.10 26.58 2.40
C LEU A 65 -18.45 27.46 3.48
N PRO A 66 -17.77 26.87 4.48
CA PRO A 66 -17.08 27.63 5.53
C PRO A 66 -15.99 28.59 5.02
N ASN A 67 -15.50 28.37 3.80
CA ASN A 67 -14.53 29.22 3.11
C ASN A 67 -15.16 30.42 2.38
N GLY A 68 -16.48 30.59 2.43
CA GLY A 68 -17.21 31.70 1.84
C GLY A 68 -17.68 31.54 0.40
N TYR A 69 -17.39 30.39 -0.23
CA TYR A 69 -17.83 30.12 -1.60
C TYR A 69 -19.09 29.24 -1.64
N LYS A 70 -19.85 29.33 -2.73
CA LYS A 70 -20.91 28.37 -3.07
C LYS A 70 -20.32 27.19 -3.84
N LYS A 71 -20.81 25.99 -3.59
CA LYS A 71 -20.36 24.79 -4.31
C LYS A 71 -21.14 24.64 -5.62
N PHE A 72 -20.44 24.44 -6.73
CA PHE A 72 -21.01 24.07 -8.03
C PHE A 72 -20.47 22.70 -8.43
N LEU A 73 -21.36 21.73 -8.68
CA LEU A 73 -20.98 20.38 -9.07
C LEU A 73 -20.69 20.36 -10.57
N VAL A 74 -19.51 19.91 -10.96
CA VAL A 74 -19.02 19.87 -12.34
C VAL A 74 -18.83 18.42 -12.78
N SER A 75 -19.52 18.02 -13.85
CA SER A 75 -19.50 16.66 -14.40
C SER A 75 -18.73 16.55 -15.72
N ASN A 76 -18.46 17.67 -16.40
CA ASN A 76 -17.72 17.73 -17.65
C ASN A 76 -16.95 19.06 -17.80
N VAL A 77 -16.10 19.17 -18.81
CA VAL A 77 -15.26 20.36 -19.03
C VAL A 77 -16.08 21.60 -19.38
N LYS A 78 -17.17 21.46 -20.15
CA LYS A 78 -18.01 22.60 -20.58
C LYS A 78 -18.71 23.29 -19.40
N GLU A 79 -19.07 22.52 -18.37
CA GLU A 79 -19.66 23.07 -17.14
C GLU A 79 -18.71 24.00 -16.37
N MET A 80 -17.39 23.92 -16.60
CA MET A 80 -16.45 24.89 -16.03
C MET A 80 -16.63 26.29 -16.62
N ASP A 81 -17.07 26.43 -17.87
CA ASP A 81 -17.23 27.73 -18.51
C ASP A 81 -18.38 28.54 -17.88
N ILE A 82 -19.35 27.87 -17.25
CA ILE A 82 -20.41 28.49 -16.45
C ILE A 82 -19.80 29.29 -15.28
N LEU A 83 -18.61 28.89 -14.81
CA LEU A 83 -17.92 29.53 -13.68
C LEU A 83 -16.99 30.68 -14.10
N LEU A 84 -16.84 30.97 -15.41
CA LEU A 84 -15.96 32.02 -15.94
C LEU A 84 -16.20 33.38 -15.27
N MET A 85 -17.46 33.82 -15.16
CA MET A 85 -17.84 35.09 -14.52
C MET A 85 -18.17 34.96 -13.02
N HIS A 86 -18.05 33.75 -12.46
CA HIS A 86 -18.53 33.41 -11.13
C HIS A 86 -17.43 32.89 -10.19
N ASN A 87 -16.16 32.95 -10.60
CA ASN A 87 -14.99 32.46 -9.87
C ASN A 87 -14.77 33.08 -8.46
N LYS A 88 -15.33 34.26 -8.17
CA LYS A 88 -15.31 34.89 -6.83
C LYS A 88 -16.40 34.35 -5.89
N SER A 89 -17.50 33.83 -6.45
CA SER A 89 -18.68 33.41 -5.68
C SER A 89 -18.80 31.89 -5.57
N TYR A 90 -18.31 31.15 -6.56
CA TYR A 90 -18.44 29.71 -6.65
C TYR A 90 -17.08 29.01 -6.71
N VAL A 91 -17.08 27.80 -6.17
CA VAL A 91 -16.00 26.81 -6.33
C VAL A 91 -16.55 25.60 -7.05
N ALA A 92 -15.73 25.01 -7.90
CA ALA A 92 -16.06 23.76 -8.57
C ALA A 92 -15.81 22.59 -7.62
N GLU A 93 -16.77 21.67 -7.54
CA GLU A 93 -16.55 20.33 -7.02
C GLU A 93 -16.77 19.38 -8.18
N ILE A 94 -15.76 18.58 -8.50
CA ILE A 94 -15.88 17.63 -9.61
C ILE A 94 -16.71 16.44 -9.14
N ALA A 95 -17.70 16.04 -9.91
CA ALA A 95 -18.57 14.92 -9.58
C ALA A 95 -17.77 13.60 -9.44
N HIS A 96 -18.28 12.70 -8.60
CA HIS A 96 -17.60 11.45 -8.26
C HIS A 96 -17.48 10.47 -9.44
N ASN A 97 -18.40 10.54 -10.40
CA ASN A 97 -18.48 9.68 -11.59
C ASN A 97 -17.63 10.19 -12.76
N VAL A 98 -16.87 11.28 -12.58
CA VAL A 98 -15.98 11.81 -13.62
C VAL A 98 -14.69 10.98 -13.63
N SER A 99 -14.29 10.50 -14.80
CA SER A 99 -13.01 9.81 -15.00
C SER A 99 -11.83 10.75 -14.75
N SER A 100 -10.70 10.23 -14.27
CA SER A 100 -9.46 10.99 -14.06
C SER A 100 -8.96 11.74 -15.30
N ARG A 101 -9.12 11.18 -16.50
CA ARG A 101 -8.77 11.88 -17.76
C ARG A 101 -9.55 13.19 -17.89
N ASN A 102 -10.88 13.12 -17.78
CA ASN A 102 -11.74 14.31 -17.80
C ASN A 102 -11.49 15.22 -16.61
N ARG A 103 -11.15 14.66 -15.45
CA ARG A 103 -10.77 15.41 -14.25
C ARG A 103 -9.53 16.28 -14.50
N THR A 104 -8.52 15.76 -15.19
CA THR A 104 -7.30 16.51 -15.53
C THR A 104 -7.64 17.71 -16.43
N LEU A 105 -8.46 17.50 -17.46
CA LEU A 105 -8.96 18.57 -18.32
C LEU A 105 -9.78 19.62 -17.55
N ILE A 106 -10.64 19.18 -16.62
CA ILE A 106 -11.41 20.06 -15.75
C ILE A 106 -10.47 20.88 -14.86
N LEU A 107 -9.39 20.28 -14.33
CA LEU A 107 -8.41 20.98 -13.50
C LEU A 107 -7.58 21.99 -14.29
N GLU A 108 -7.13 21.64 -15.49
CA GLU A 108 -6.44 22.57 -16.41
C GLU A 108 -7.34 23.74 -16.77
N ARG A 109 -8.60 23.47 -17.12
CA ARG A 109 -9.59 24.51 -17.41
C ARG A 109 -9.88 25.37 -16.17
N ALA A 110 -10.01 24.76 -14.99
CA ALA A 110 -10.22 25.49 -13.73
C ALA A 110 -9.05 26.41 -13.39
N LYS A 111 -7.80 25.98 -13.63
CA LYS A 111 -6.61 26.83 -13.49
C LYS A 111 -6.65 28.00 -14.47
N ALA A 112 -6.97 27.76 -15.74
CA ALA A 112 -7.09 28.82 -16.75
C ALA A 112 -8.17 29.87 -16.38
N LEU A 113 -9.27 29.43 -15.76
CA LEU A 113 -10.38 30.30 -15.33
C LEU A 113 -10.17 30.93 -13.93
N GLY A 114 -9.11 30.55 -13.21
CA GLY A 114 -8.88 30.97 -11.82
C GLY A 114 -9.93 30.46 -10.84
N VAL A 115 -10.64 29.37 -11.17
CA VAL A 115 -11.68 28.77 -10.33
C VAL A 115 -11.04 27.79 -9.35
N LYS A 116 -11.32 27.96 -8.05
CA LYS A 116 -10.87 27.00 -7.04
C LYS A 116 -11.70 25.72 -7.12
N VAL A 117 -11.02 24.58 -7.11
CA VAL A 117 -11.65 23.25 -7.06
C VAL A 117 -11.57 22.71 -5.64
N THR A 118 -12.66 22.15 -5.11
CA THR A 118 -12.71 21.64 -3.71
C THR A 118 -12.09 20.26 -3.55
N ASN A 119 -12.12 19.44 -4.60
CA ASN A 119 -11.61 18.07 -4.59
C ASN A 119 -10.55 17.81 -5.69
N PRO A 120 -9.54 18.68 -5.89
CA PRO A 120 -8.72 18.64 -7.09
C PRO A 120 -7.97 17.31 -7.28
N ALA A 121 -7.50 16.70 -6.18
CA ALA A 121 -6.73 15.46 -6.22
C ALA A 121 -7.57 14.17 -6.18
N ALA A 122 -8.92 14.22 -6.21
CA ALA A 122 -9.68 12.98 -6.07
C ALA A 122 -9.38 12.00 -7.23
N ARG A 123 -9.17 10.72 -6.90
CA ARG A 123 -8.69 9.64 -7.80
C ARG A 123 -7.22 9.73 -8.25
N LEU A 124 -6.41 10.64 -7.69
CA LEU A 124 -4.96 10.64 -7.79
C LEU A 124 -4.36 10.39 -6.41
N ARG A 125 -3.53 9.35 -6.28
CA ARG A 125 -2.68 9.18 -5.10
C ARG A 125 -1.42 10.02 -5.28
N PRO A 126 -1.16 11.04 -4.44
CA PRO A 126 0.10 11.76 -4.49
C PRO A 126 1.27 10.86 -4.02
N ALA A 127 2.49 11.25 -4.39
CA ALA A 127 3.73 10.72 -3.86
C ALA A 127 3.95 11.27 -2.44
N GLU A 128 3.20 10.78 -1.46
CA GLU A 128 3.13 11.33 -0.09
C GLU A 128 4.48 11.19 0.64
N HIS A 129 5.27 10.18 0.29
CA HIS A 129 6.54 9.87 0.93
C HIS A 129 7.77 10.44 0.20
N ALA A 130 7.57 11.14 -0.93
CA ALA A 130 8.64 11.84 -1.64
C ALA A 130 9.22 12.98 -0.78
N GLY A 131 10.55 13.12 -0.79
CA GLY A 131 11.29 14.11 0.00
C GLY A 131 11.56 13.68 1.45
N SER A 132 11.02 12.54 1.89
CA SER A 132 11.33 11.95 3.20
C SER A 132 11.91 10.55 3.04
N TRP A 133 11.23 9.66 2.30
CA TRP A 133 11.64 8.26 2.11
C TRP A 133 12.46 8.02 0.84
N TYR A 134 12.35 8.91 -0.13
CA TYR A 134 13.15 8.92 -1.35
C TYR A 134 13.20 10.35 -1.86
N GLU A 135 14.14 10.65 -2.75
CA GLU A 135 14.34 12.01 -3.25
C GLU A 135 13.09 12.51 -4.01
N SER A 136 12.71 13.76 -3.73
CA SER A 136 11.56 14.40 -4.39
C SER A 136 11.92 15.01 -5.74
N ASP A 137 13.19 15.37 -5.93
CA ASP A 137 13.69 15.84 -7.22
C ASP A 137 13.84 14.67 -8.20
N ALA A 138 13.17 14.80 -9.35
CA ALA A 138 13.13 13.76 -10.35
C ALA A 138 14.50 13.48 -10.99
N GLN A 139 15.36 14.50 -11.17
CA GLN A 139 16.65 14.29 -11.80
C GLN A 139 17.59 13.54 -10.85
N VAL A 140 17.68 14.00 -9.60
CA VAL A 140 18.54 13.37 -8.58
C VAL A 140 18.08 11.93 -8.32
N LEU A 141 16.78 11.68 -8.20
CA LEU A 141 16.27 10.33 -8.01
C LEU A 141 16.57 9.43 -9.22
N SER A 142 16.47 9.97 -10.45
CA SER A 142 16.77 9.24 -11.68
C SER A 142 18.23 8.78 -11.75
N GLU A 143 19.16 9.65 -11.32
CA GLU A 143 20.60 9.37 -11.25
C GLU A 143 20.91 8.33 -10.17
N GLN A 144 20.32 8.45 -8.97
CA GLN A 144 20.46 7.47 -7.89
C GLN A 144 20.00 6.08 -8.31
N LEU A 145 18.77 5.96 -8.83
CA LEU A 145 18.22 4.68 -9.28
C LEU A 145 19.04 4.10 -10.45
N GLY A 146 19.45 4.96 -11.40
CA GLY A 146 20.31 4.55 -12.52
C GLY A 146 21.66 4.01 -12.06
N GLY A 147 22.30 4.69 -11.10
CA GLY A 147 23.58 4.28 -10.53
C GLY A 147 23.48 2.93 -9.80
N TRP A 148 22.43 2.71 -9.01
CA TRP A 148 22.23 1.44 -8.32
C TRP A 148 21.91 0.29 -9.28
N LEU A 149 21.11 0.53 -10.32
CA LEU A 149 20.83 -0.46 -11.36
C LEU A 149 22.09 -0.84 -12.16
N ALA A 150 22.99 0.11 -12.40
CA ALA A 150 24.27 -0.15 -13.06
C ALA A 150 25.26 -0.91 -12.15
N ALA A 151 25.22 -0.64 -10.84
CA ALA A 151 26.11 -1.28 -9.86
C ALA A 151 25.71 -2.73 -9.52
N ALA A 152 24.48 -3.16 -9.84
CA ALA A 152 24.00 -4.53 -9.60
C ALA A 152 24.54 -5.52 -10.65
N HIS A 153 25.83 -5.85 -10.56
CA HIS A 153 26.51 -6.85 -11.39
C HIS A 153 27.45 -7.71 -10.54
N GLU A 154 27.50 -9.01 -10.82
CA GLU A 154 28.40 -9.99 -10.19
C GLU A 154 28.72 -11.10 -11.20
N GLN A 155 29.81 -11.85 -11.00
CA GLN A 155 30.28 -12.85 -11.97
C GLN A 155 29.22 -13.93 -12.30
N ASP A 156 28.43 -14.33 -11.32
CA ASP A 156 27.37 -15.34 -11.47
C ASP A 156 25.96 -14.74 -11.68
N PHE A 157 25.88 -13.43 -11.93
CA PHE A 157 24.60 -12.71 -12.12
C PHE A 157 24.53 -12.09 -13.51
N THR A 158 23.75 -12.71 -14.40
CA THR A 158 23.54 -12.26 -15.79
C THR A 158 22.11 -11.72 -16.01
N PRO A 159 21.82 -10.46 -15.64
CA PRO A 159 20.54 -9.82 -15.93
C PRO A 159 20.47 -9.27 -17.37
N PRO A 160 19.27 -9.15 -17.98
CA PRO A 160 17.97 -9.54 -17.46
C PRO A 160 17.80 -11.07 -17.44
N VAL A 161 17.02 -11.58 -16.50
CA VAL A 161 16.80 -13.02 -16.34
C VAL A 161 15.69 -13.47 -17.30
N ALA A 162 16.01 -14.43 -18.16
CA ALA A 162 15.04 -14.99 -19.11
C ALA A 162 13.85 -15.61 -18.37
N GLY A 163 12.63 -15.34 -18.86
CA GLY A 163 11.42 -15.88 -18.27
C GLY A 163 11.09 -15.33 -16.88
N CYS A 164 11.71 -14.24 -16.42
CA CYS A 164 11.38 -13.59 -15.16
C CYS A 164 9.94 -13.04 -15.17
N ARG A 165 9.12 -13.43 -14.19
CA ARG A 165 7.69 -13.08 -14.09
C ARG A 165 7.35 -12.32 -12.82
N ALA A 166 8.18 -12.47 -11.80
CA ALA A 166 8.01 -11.76 -10.55
C ALA A 166 9.34 -11.53 -9.86
N ILE A 167 9.35 -10.56 -8.96
CA ILE A 167 10.48 -10.29 -8.08
C ILE A 167 10.01 -10.14 -6.64
N ILE A 168 10.90 -10.46 -5.70
CA ILE A 168 10.79 -10.02 -4.30
C ILE A 168 11.80 -8.90 -4.15
N ALA A 169 11.33 -7.72 -3.74
CA ALA A 169 12.18 -6.55 -3.55
C ALA A 169 11.96 -5.93 -2.17
N PRO A 170 13.04 -5.51 -1.49
CA PRO A 170 12.96 -4.84 -0.21
C PRO A 170 12.42 -3.42 -0.35
N PHE A 171 11.80 -2.95 0.72
CA PHE A 171 11.33 -1.59 0.88
C PHE A 171 11.52 -1.24 2.34
N VAL A 172 12.21 -0.15 2.67
CA VAL A 172 12.37 0.15 4.10
C VAL A 172 11.00 0.28 4.77
N CYS A 173 10.84 -0.39 5.90
CA CYS A 173 9.74 -0.16 6.83
C CYS A 173 10.27 0.51 8.11
N THR A 174 10.12 1.84 8.21
CA THR A 174 10.58 2.63 9.37
C THR A 174 9.63 2.57 10.57
N ALA A 175 8.81 1.53 10.72
CA ALA A 175 7.81 1.41 11.79
C ALA A 175 8.36 1.51 13.24
N ALA A 176 9.67 1.72 13.44
CA ALA A 176 10.30 1.89 14.74
C ALA A 176 11.24 3.11 14.92
N LEU A 177 11.33 4.05 13.97
CA LEU A 177 12.06 5.31 14.24
C LEU A 177 11.14 6.27 15.00
N SER A 178 11.19 6.21 16.33
CA SER A 178 10.39 7.08 17.21
C SER A 178 10.67 8.56 16.89
N SER A 179 9.58 9.34 16.78
CA SER A 179 9.53 10.74 16.34
C SER A 179 10.13 11.77 17.32
N ARG A 180 11.16 11.43 18.10
CA ARG A 180 11.62 12.28 19.23
C ARG A 180 13.00 12.93 19.10
N LEU A 181 13.72 12.76 17.99
CA LEU A 181 15.05 13.37 17.78
C LEU A 181 15.27 13.88 16.34
N LEU A 182 14.27 14.55 15.76
CA LEU A 182 14.40 15.16 14.44
C LEU A 182 13.91 16.62 14.48
N SER A 183 14.60 17.47 15.24
CA SER A 183 14.39 18.92 15.14
C SER A 183 15.50 19.69 14.42
N ASP A 184 16.73 19.17 14.23
CA ASP A 184 17.84 20.04 13.81
C ASP A 184 18.81 19.49 12.74
N TYR A 185 18.40 18.54 11.90
CA TYR A 185 19.22 18.10 10.75
C TYR A 185 18.36 17.94 9.47
N ALA A 186 18.04 19.08 8.86
CA ALA A 186 17.27 19.15 7.62
C ALA A 186 18.19 19.32 6.40
N VAL A 187 18.85 18.25 5.93
CA VAL A 187 19.26 18.02 4.51
C VAL A 187 19.52 16.51 4.28
N SER A 188 18.65 15.83 3.53
CA SER A 188 18.93 14.70 2.62
C SER A 188 19.81 13.49 3.07
N SER A 189 19.50 12.80 4.18
CA SER A 189 20.26 11.57 4.54
C SER A 189 19.48 10.42 5.20
N HIS A 190 18.15 10.50 5.32
CA HIS A 190 17.34 9.47 5.99
C HIS A 190 16.21 8.88 5.12
N ALA A 191 16.41 8.87 3.81
CA ALA A 191 15.49 8.24 2.87
C ALA A 191 15.52 6.70 3.03
N GLY A 192 14.36 6.04 2.97
CA GLY A 192 14.27 4.58 2.87
C GLY A 192 15.16 4.02 1.74
N TYR A 193 15.22 4.69 0.60
CA TYR A 193 16.11 4.29 -0.50
C TYR A 193 17.60 4.33 -0.17
N THR A 194 18.03 5.15 0.81
CA THR A 194 19.42 5.16 1.28
C THR A 194 19.85 3.79 1.82
N TRP A 195 18.92 3.04 2.42
CA TRP A 195 19.19 1.74 2.99
C TRP A 195 18.87 0.60 2.02
N SER A 196 17.63 0.52 1.53
CA SER A 196 17.17 -0.64 0.73
C SER A 196 17.27 -0.45 -0.78
N GLY A 197 17.52 0.77 -1.27
CA GLY A 197 17.52 1.07 -2.71
C GLY A 197 18.55 0.24 -3.47
N ARG A 198 19.79 0.17 -2.95
CA ARG A 198 20.85 -0.63 -3.56
C ARG A 198 20.47 -2.11 -3.68
N ALA A 199 19.94 -2.69 -2.60
CA ALA A 199 19.48 -4.07 -2.60
C ALA A 199 18.33 -4.28 -3.60
N ALA A 200 17.32 -3.40 -3.61
CA ALA A 200 16.18 -3.49 -4.54
C ALA A 200 16.60 -3.41 -6.01
N ALA A 201 17.65 -2.67 -6.35
CA ALA A 201 18.16 -2.59 -7.70
C ALA A 201 18.50 -3.97 -8.30
N TRP A 202 18.98 -4.91 -7.50
CA TRP A 202 19.29 -6.28 -7.96
C TRP A 202 18.04 -7.01 -8.47
N ALA A 203 16.92 -6.91 -7.74
CA ALA A 203 15.65 -7.47 -8.17
C ALA A 203 15.13 -6.81 -9.44
N TYR A 204 15.11 -5.47 -9.49
CA TYR A 204 14.61 -4.73 -10.66
C TYR A 204 15.49 -4.92 -11.91
N ARG A 205 16.78 -5.24 -11.74
CA ARG A 205 17.68 -5.52 -12.85
C ARG A 205 17.39 -6.86 -13.52
N CYS A 206 16.79 -7.82 -12.81
CA CYS A 206 16.37 -9.10 -13.36
C CYS A 206 15.22 -9.00 -14.38
N ILE A 207 14.49 -7.88 -14.41
CA ILE A 207 13.28 -7.74 -15.21
C ILE A 207 13.63 -7.58 -16.69
N ASP A 208 13.09 -8.46 -17.55
CA ASP A 208 12.97 -8.18 -18.98
C ASP A 208 11.67 -7.42 -19.23
N THR A 209 11.77 -6.16 -19.66
CA THR A 209 10.62 -5.27 -19.82
C THR A 209 9.80 -5.57 -21.08
N LYS A 210 10.32 -6.37 -22.01
CA LYS A 210 9.68 -6.64 -23.30
C LYS A 210 8.35 -7.38 -23.12
N GLY A 211 7.29 -6.83 -23.71
CA GLY A 211 5.97 -7.46 -23.74
C GLY A 211 5.13 -7.30 -22.45
N ILE A 212 5.71 -6.78 -21.37
CA ILE A 212 4.98 -6.49 -20.14
C ILE A 212 4.13 -5.23 -20.32
N LYS A 213 2.83 -5.35 -20.04
CA LYS A 213 1.87 -4.24 -20.06
C LYS A 213 1.35 -3.86 -18.68
N ARG A 214 1.46 -4.77 -17.71
CA ARG A 214 0.76 -4.68 -16.42
C ARG A 214 1.68 -5.11 -15.28
N VAL A 215 1.81 -4.27 -14.26
CA VAL A 215 2.65 -4.53 -13.09
C VAL A 215 1.79 -4.58 -11.82
N PHE A 216 1.69 -5.77 -11.22
CA PHE A 216 1.05 -6.00 -9.93
C PHE A 216 2.03 -5.70 -8.81
N ILE A 217 1.62 -4.95 -7.79
CA ILE A 217 2.46 -4.65 -6.62
C ILE A 217 1.72 -5.10 -5.37
N LEU A 218 2.23 -6.14 -4.72
CA LEU A 218 1.66 -6.68 -3.48
C LEU A 218 2.45 -6.14 -2.30
N GLY A 219 1.84 -5.25 -1.53
CA GLY A 219 2.42 -4.60 -0.36
C GLY A 219 1.77 -5.02 0.95
N PRO A 220 2.50 -5.29 2.05
CA PRO A 220 1.89 -5.53 3.35
C PRO A 220 1.30 -4.25 3.96
N ALA A 221 0.18 -4.35 4.67
CA ALA A 221 -0.41 -3.23 5.39
C ALA A 221 0.27 -2.96 6.75
N HIS A 222 0.75 -1.73 6.97
CA HIS A 222 1.39 -1.31 8.23
C HIS A 222 0.48 -0.44 9.11
N HIS A 223 -0.32 0.43 8.50
CA HIS A 223 -1.08 1.45 9.24
C HIS A 223 -2.51 1.03 9.59
N VAL A 224 -3.06 0.06 8.84
CA VAL A 224 -4.46 -0.35 8.98
C VAL A 224 -4.53 -1.84 9.26
N HIS A 225 -5.30 -2.20 10.29
CA HIS A 225 -5.65 -3.59 10.54
C HIS A 225 -6.67 -4.05 9.49
N LEU A 226 -6.19 -4.80 8.51
CA LEU A 226 -6.98 -5.37 7.42
C LEU A 226 -6.90 -6.90 7.51
N ASN A 227 -8.03 -7.61 7.42
CA ASN A 227 -8.10 -9.08 7.46
C ASN A 227 -8.37 -9.72 6.09
N ARG A 228 -8.08 -8.97 5.02
CA ARG A 228 -8.30 -9.30 3.60
C ARG A 228 -7.25 -8.56 2.75
N CYS A 229 -7.36 -8.64 1.44
CA CYS A 229 -6.63 -7.76 0.52
C CYS A 229 -7.52 -6.63 0.03
N ASP A 230 -6.98 -5.41 -0.08
CA ASP A 230 -7.68 -4.26 -0.65
C ASP A 230 -6.92 -3.75 -1.88
N VAL A 231 -7.65 -3.24 -2.86
CA VAL A 231 -7.11 -2.59 -4.07
C VAL A 231 -7.39 -1.10 -4.03
N SER A 232 -6.65 -0.32 -4.83
CA SER A 232 -6.85 1.13 -4.85
C SER A 232 -8.22 1.54 -5.40
N GLY A 233 -8.70 2.69 -4.94
CA GLY A 233 -9.81 3.44 -5.53
C GLY A 233 -9.36 4.61 -6.40
N CYS A 234 -8.05 4.76 -6.63
CA CYS A 234 -7.47 5.78 -7.50
C CYS A 234 -7.40 5.31 -8.95
N ASP A 235 -7.12 6.23 -9.85
CA ASP A 235 -6.89 5.96 -11.28
C ASP A 235 -5.42 6.13 -11.64
N TYR A 236 -4.71 6.94 -10.85
CA TYR A 236 -3.30 7.23 -11.03
C TYR A 236 -2.58 7.27 -9.70
N TYR A 237 -1.35 6.78 -9.71
CA TYR A 237 -0.37 7.02 -8.65
C TYR A 237 0.71 7.98 -9.16
N ALA A 238 0.93 9.08 -8.45
CA ALA A 238 2.00 10.02 -8.77
C ALA A 238 3.35 9.48 -8.27
N THR A 239 4.40 9.79 -9.02
CA THR A 239 5.81 9.64 -8.68
C THR A 239 6.52 10.96 -9.00
N PRO A 240 7.76 11.18 -8.53
CA PRO A 240 8.55 12.34 -8.94
C PRO A 240 8.75 12.44 -10.46
N PHE A 241 8.79 11.31 -11.16
CA PHE A 241 9.00 11.26 -12.61
C PHE A 241 7.74 11.55 -13.43
N GLY A 242 6.57 11.22 -12.89
CA GLY A 242 5.31 11.29 -13.64
C GLY A 242 4.19 10.53 -12.94
N LYS A 243 3.14 10.17 -13.69
CA LYS A 243 2.00 9.43 -13.14
C LYS A 243 1.98 8.04 -13.74
N LEU A 244 1.77 7.02 -12.89
CA LEU A 244 1.48 5.65 -13.29
C LEU A 244 -0.04 5.47 -13.34
N ARG A 245 -0.55 4.97 -14.47
CA ARG A 245 -1.97 4.64 -14.63
C ARG A 245 -2.28 3.34 -13.90
N LEU A 246 -3.41 3.29 -13.21
CA LEU A 246 -3.91 2.05 -12.62
C LEU A 246 -4.78 1.28 -13.62
N ASP A 247 -4.73 -0.04 -13.56
CA ASP A 247 -5.56 -0.91 -14.40
C ASP A 247 -6.97 -1.05 -13.81
N GLU A 248 -7.87 -0.14 -14.19
CA GLU A 248 -9.24 -0.09 -13.69
C GLU A 248 -10.05 -1.36 -14.01
N GLU A 249 -9.74 -2.04 -15.11
CA GLU A 249 -10.42 -3.26 -15.54
C GLU A 249 -10.08 -4.42 -14.60
N ILE A 250 -8.79 -4.72 -14.42
CA ILE A 250 -8.34 -5.77 -13.50
C ILE A 250 -8.73 -5.45 -12.06
N ILE A 251 -8.61 -4.18 -11.64
CA ILE A 251 -9.07 -3.77 -10.30
C ILE A 251 -10.58 -4.01 -10.14
N GLY A 252 -11.38 -3.78 -11.19
CA GLY A 252 -12.80 -4.10 -11.24
C GLY A 252 -13.06 -5.59 -11.11
N ASP A 253 -12.33 -6.42 -11.87
CA ASP A 253 -12.44 -7.88 -11.83
C ASP A 253 -12.09 -8.43 -10.45
N LEU A 254 -10.97 -7.98 -9.85
CA LEU A 254 -10.57 -8.38 -8.51
C LEU A 254 -11.64 -8.01 -7.47
N LYS A 255 -12.26 -6.83 -7.58
CA LYS A 255 -13.39 -6.43 -6.71
C LYS A 255 -14.62 -7.30 -6.92
N SER A 256 -14.90 -7.71 -8.16
CA SER A 256 -16.07 -8.53 -8.51
C SER A 256 -16.07 -9.91 -7.83
N THR A 257 -14.88 -10.43 -7.50
CA THR A 257 -14.73 -11.68 -6.73
C THR A 257 -15.34 -11.61 -5.32
N GLY A 258 -15.61 -10.40 -4.82
CA GLY A 258 -16.10 -10.18 -3.46
C GLY A 258 -15.06 -10.43 -2.35
N LYS A 259 -13.82 -10.78 -2.71
CA LYS A 259 -12.72 -11.04 -1.76
C LYS A 259 -11.83 -9.81 -1.55
N PHE A 260 -11.84 -8.86 -2.47
CA PHE A 260 -11.05 -7.63 -2.39
C PHE A 260 -11.91 -6.45 -1.94
N GLY A 261 -11.44 -5.68 -0.95
CA GLY A 261 -12.05 -4.40 -0.62
C GLY A 261 -11.43 -3.25 -1.42
N THR A 262 -11.90 -2.03 -1.16
CA THR A 262 -11.33 -0.80 -1.73
C THR A 262 -10.69 0.01 -0.62
N MET A 263 -9.42 0.38 -0.79
CA MET A 263 -8.72 1.23 0.15
C MET A 263 -9.36 2.62 0.22
N SER A 264 -9.43 3.19 1.41
CA SER A 264 -9.74 4.61 1.55
C SER A 264 -8.56 5.44 1.02
N ILE A 265 -8.81 6.64 0.49
CA ILE A 265 -7.72 7.50 -0.01
C ILE A 265 -6.68 7.82 1.07
N GLY A 266 -7.11 7.95 2.34
CA GLY A 266 -6.21 8.17 3.48
C GLY A 266 -5.31 6.97 3.70
N THR A 267 -5.89 5.77 3.80
CA THR A 267 -5.14 4.50 3.90
C THR A 267 -4.14 4.32 2.78
N ASP A 268 -4.55 4.63 1.55
CA ASP A 268 -3.71 4.48 0.36
C ASP A 268 -2.50 5.44 0.41
N LYS A 269 -2.71 6.68 0.85
CA LYS A 269 -1.65 7.69 1.04
C LYS A 269 -0.70 7.34 2.17
N ASP A 270 -1.24 6.91 3.31
CA ASP A 270 -0.47 6.60 4.52
C ASP A 270 0.42 5.36 4.32
N GLU A 271 0.00 4.42 3.47
CA GLU A 271 0.77 3.21 3.21
C GLU A 271 1.98 3.47 2.30
N HIS A 272 3.16 3.04 2.73
CA HIS A 272 4.42 3.25 2.02
C HIS A 272 4.90 1.99 1.29
N SER A 273 4.44 0.79 1.69
CA SER A 273 4.96 -0.47 1.14
C SER A 273 4.82 -0.57 -0.38
N ILE A 274 3.70 -0.07 -0.92
CA ILE A 274 3.45 -0.05 -2.36
C ILE A 274 4.18 1.14 -3.01
N GLU A 275 4.20 2.30 -2.34
CA GLU A 275 4.80 3.53 -2.88
C GLU A 275 6.29 3.39 -3.16
N MET A 276 7.02 2.68 -2.29
CA MET A 276 8.46 2.47 -2.45
C MET A 276 8.84 1.72 -3.73
N HIS A 277 7.91 1.04 -4.39
CA HIS A 277 8.15 0.37 -5.66
C HIS A 277 7.85 1.25 -6.88
N LEU A 278 7.09 2.34 -6.72
CA LEU A 278 6.61 3.14 -7.85
C LEU A 278 7.73 3.88 -8.61
N PRO A 279 8.71 4.53 -7.95
CA PRO A 279 9.83 5.13 -8.68
C PRO A 279 10.66 4.11 -9.44
N TYR A 280 10.95 2.95 -8.84
CA TYR A 280 11.66 1.85 -9.53
C TYR A 280 10.88 1.33 -10.73
N VAL A 281 9.58 1.05 -10.58
CA VAL A 281 8.71 0.62 -11.68
C VAL A 281 8.71 1.66 -12.80
N TYR A 282 8.51 2.94 -12.49
CA TYR A 282 8.53 4.00 -13.50
C TYR A 282 9.89 4.07 -14.22
N LYS A 283 11.01 3.95 -13.49
CA LYS A 283 12.36 4.02 -14.04
C LYS A 283 12.68 2.82 -14.94
N THR A 284 12.32 1.60 -14.51
CA THR A 284 12.58 0.37 -15.24
C THR A 284 11.74 0.30 -16.51
N PHE A 285 10.48 0.71 -16.45
CA PHE A 285 9.53 0.67 -17.57
C PHE A 285 9.39 2.02 -18.31
N LYS A 286 10.39 2.90 -18.22
CA LYS A 286 10.33 4.26 -18.80
C LYS A 286 9.97 4.32 -20.30
N ASP A 287 10.33 3.26 -21.04
CA ASP A 287 10.14 3.15 -22.50
C ASP A 287 8.91 2.28 -22.86
N SER A 288 8.08 1.92 -21.87
CA SER A 288 6.92 1.03 -22.02
C SER A 288 5.65 1.68 -21.48
N ASP A 289 4.54 1.53 -22.20
CA ASP A 289 3.22 1.96 -21.72
C ASP A 289 2.63 0.87 -20.81
N ILE A 290 2.78 1.05 -19.50
CA ILE A 290 2.32 0.09 -18.49
C ILE A 290 1.21 0.63 -17.60
N SER A 291 0.34 -0.27 -17.14
CA SER A 291 -0.59 -0.04 -16.04
C SER A 291 -0.15 -0.75 -14.77
N VAL A 292 -0.58 -0.25 -13.61
CA VAL A 292 -0.22 -0.79 -12.29
C VAL A 292 -1.46 -1.31 -11.56
N VAL A 293 -1.31 -2.43 -10.86
CA VAL A 293 -2.35 -3.02 -10.01
C VAL A 293 -1.82 -3.08 -8.56
N PRO A 294 -2.07 -2.05 -7.74
CA PRO A 294 -1.65 -2.03 -6.34
C PRO A 294 -2.60 -2.87 -5.49
N ILE A 295 -2.05 -3.86 -4.78
CA ILE A 295 -2.77 -4.76 -3.88
C ILE A 295 -2.16 -4.61 -2.49
N LEU A 296 -2.94 -4.09 -1.56
CA LEU A 296 -2.60 -4.01 -0.15
C LEU A 296 -3.01 -5.32 0.54
N VAL A 297 -2.04 -6.05 1.05
CA VAL A 297 -2.21 -7.35 1.70
C VAL A 297 -2.28 -7.16 3.21
N GLY A 298 -3.44 -7.45 3.79
CA GLY A 298 -3.63 -7.40 5.24
C GLY A 298 -3.08 -8.62 5.99
N SER A 299 -3.47 -8.72 7.26
CA SER A 299 -3.27 -9.87 8.13
C SER A 299 -4.19 -11.02 7.74
N ILE A 300 -3.80 -11.76 6.71
CA ILE A 300 -4.50 -12.96 6.20
C ILE A 300 -3.92 -14.26 6.75
N ASN A 301 -4.75 -15.29 6.91
CA ASN A 301 -4.33 -16.63 7.34
C ASN A 301 -3.89 -17.52 6.15
N CYS A 302 -3.39 -18.73 6.42
CA CYS A 302 -2.90 -19.65 5.38
C CYS A 302 -3.98 -20.03 4.34
N SER A 303 -5.21 -20.31 4.78
CA SER A 303 -6.32 -20.61 3.86
C SER A 303 -6.64 -19.41 2.95
N GLN A 304 -6.63 -18.20 3.50
CA GLN A 304 -6.80 -16.97 2.72
C GLN A 304 -5.63 -16.72 1.76
N GLN A 305 -4.39 -16.97 2.17
CA GLN A 305 -3.21 -16.86 1.28
C GLN A 305 -3.35 -17.76 0.06
N LYS A 306 -3.74 -19.03 0.26
CA LYS A 306 -4.03 -19.97 -0.84
C LYS A 306 -5.18 -19.48 -1.71
N ALA A 307 -6.28 -19.02 -1.11
CA ALA A 307 -7.43 -18.50 -1.86
C ALA A 307 -7.10 -17.27 -2.72
N TYR A 308 -6.33 -16.31 -2.19
CA TYR A 308 -5.85 -15.17 -2.98
C TYR A 308 -4.85 -15.61 -4.05
N GLY A 309 -4.01 -16.60 -3.75
CA GLY A 309 -3.13 -17.26 -4.71
C GLY A 309 -3.91 -17.82 -5.91
N SER A 310 -4.98 -18.59 -5.67
CA SER A 310 -5.83 -19.13 -6.74
C SER A 310 -6.55 -18.05 -7.56
N ILE A 311 -6.93 -16.92 -6.95
CA ILE A 311 -7.54 -15.80 -7.68
C ILE A 311 -6.52 -15.09 -8.58
N LEU A 312 -5.28 -14.94 -8.13
CA LEU A 312 -4.23 -14.23 -8.85
C LEU A 312 -3.46 -15.10 -9.85
N ALA A 313 -3.51 -16.42 -9.72
CA ALA A 313 -2.80 -17.37 -10.58
C ALA A 313 -3.09 -17.20 -12.10
N PRO A 314 -4.34 -16.96 -12.56
CA PRO A 314 -4.61 -16.70 -13.97
C PRO A 314 -3.90 -15.44 -14.49
N TYR A 315 -3.86 -14.37 -13.68
CA TYR A 315 -3.14 -13.15 -14.02
C TYR A 315 -1.63 -13.38 -14.02
N PHE A 316 -1.11 -14.20 -13.10
CA PHE A 316 0.30 -14.55 -13.05
C PHE A 316 0.76 -15.36 -14.27
N ALA A 317 -0.11 -16.24 -14.77
CA ALA A 317 0.16 -17.08 -15.94
C ALA A 317 0.21 -16.30 -17.27
N ASP A 318 -0.43 -15.13 -17.35
CA ASP A 318 -0.49 -14.29 -18.55
C ASP A 318 0.85 -13.55 -18.81
N PRO A 319 1.54 -13.81 -19.95
CA PRO A 319 2.86 -13.26 -20.29
C PRO A 319 2.97 -11.73 -20.22
N GLU A 320 1.88 -10.99 -20.32
CA GLU A 320 1.89 -9.53 -20.29
C GLU A 320 1.89 -8.94 -18.87
N ASN A 321 1.70 -9.78 -17.85
CA ASN A 321 1.67 -9.38 -16.45
C ASN A 321 3.00 -9.67 -15.74
N PHE A 322 3.36 -8.79 -14.81
CA PHE A 322 4.55 -8.90 -13.97
C PHE A 322 4.21 -8.59 -12.51
N PHE A 323 4.83 -9.29 -11.55
CA PHE A 323 4.51 -9.15 -10.13
C PHE A 323 5.70 -8.66 -9.31
N VAL A 324 5.47 -7.64 -8.49
CA VAL A 324 6.41 -7.12 -7.50
C VAL A 324 5.88 -7.48 -6.11
N ILE A 325 6.61 -8.31 -5.38
CA ILE A 325 6.29 -8.70 -4.01
C ILE A 325 7.16 -7.86 -3.07
N SER A 326 6.51 -7.02 -2.30
CA SER A 326 7.15 -6.08 -1.38
C SER A 326 7.45 -6.76 -0.04
N SER A 327 8.72 -6.89 0.34
CA SER A 327 9.10 -7.47 1.64
C SER A 327 10.49 -7.05 2.13
N ASP A 328 10.54 -6.51 3.34
CA ASP A 328 11.72 -6.59 4.20
C ASP A 328 11.74 -7.91 5.00
N PHE A 329 12.93 -8.29 5.49
CA PHE A 329 13.16 -9.52 6.25
C PHE A 329 13.24 -9.26 7.76
N CYS A 330 14.24 -9.76 8.50
CA CYS A 330 14.31 -9.59 9.94
C CYS A 330 14.40 -8.11 10.33
N HIS A 331 13.47 -7.66 11.17
CA HIS A 331 13.54 -6.41 11.92
C HIS A 331 13.99 -6.74 13.34
N TRP A 332 15.30 -6.66 13.56
CA TRP A 332 15.93 -7.01 14.82
C TRP A 332 16.16 -5.77 15.68
N GLY A 333 15.81 -5.86 16.95
CA GLY A 333 16.08 -4.84 17.95
C GLY A 333 14.92 -4.65 18.92
N ARG A 334 15.22 -3.99 20.05
CA ARG A 334 14.20 -3.68 21.08
C ARG A 334 13.10 -2.76 20.55
N SER A 335 13.45 -1.84 19.67
CA SER A 335 12.51 -0.92 19.01
C SER A 335 11.44 -1.67 18.20
N TYR A 336 11.75 -2.88 17.73
CA TYR A 336 10.83 -3.77 17.02
C TYR A 336 10.20 -4.85 17.92
N GLY A 337 10.55 -4.87 19.21
CA GLY A 337 10.10 -5.92 20.14
C GLY A 337 10.63 -7.32 19.81
N TYR A 338 11.70 -7.42 19.01
CA TYR A 338 12.23 -8.70 18.51
C TYR A 338 13.75 -8.77 18.69
N THR A 339 14.21 -9.72 19.50
CA THR A 339 15.64 -9.89 19.86
C THR A 339 16.05 -11.36 19.88
N PHE A 340 15.45 -12.13 18.98
CA PHE A 340 15.76 -13.55 18.79
C PHE A 340 17.22 -13.72 18.36
N TYR A 341 17.88 -14.75 18.88
CA TYR A 341 19.30 -14.96 18.72
C TYR A 341 19.65 -16.45 18.78
N TYR A 342 20.42 -16.92 17.80
CA TYR A 342 21.02 -18.24 17.73
C TYR A 342 22.43 -18.19 18.34
N PRO A 343 22.68 -18.90 19.46
CA PRO A 343 24.01 -18.96 20.08
C PRO A 343 25.08 -19.61 19.19
N GLU A 344 24.68 -20.57 18.37
CA GLU A 344 25.55 -21.34 17.49
C GLU A 344 25.11 -21.21 16.01
N PRO A 345 26.02 -21.39 15.04
CA PRO A 345 25.69 -21.47 13.62
C PRO A 345 24.71 -22.60 13.30
N LEU A 346 23.78 -22.36 12.36
CA LEU A 346 22.91 -23.43 11.86
C LEU A 346 23.65 -24.34 10.86
N PRO A 347 23.35 -25.66 10.83
CA PRO A 347 22.44 -26.38 11.74
C PRO A 347 23.09 -26.63 13.11
N SER A 348 22.34 -26.39 14.18
CA SER A 348 22.73 -26.71 15.57
C SER A 348 21.52 -27.20 16.36
N ASP A 349 21.77 -28.08 17.33
CA ASP A 349 20.76 -28.58 18.28
C ASP A 349 20.43 -27.57 19.39
N VAL A 350 21.21 -26.49 19.51
CA VAL A 350 21.00 -25.45 20.53
C VAL A 350 19.82 -24.57 20.14
N PRO A 351 18.77 -24.46 20.98
CA PRO A 351 17.61 -23.65 20.66
C PRO A 351 17.94 -22.15 20.66
N GLY A 352 17.26 -21.40 19.80
CA GLY A 352 17.33 -19.95 19.78
C GLY A 352 16.76 -19.34 21.07
N ILE A 353 17.33 -18.22 21.49
CA ILE A 353 16.96 -17.49 22.71
C ILE A 353 16.59 -16.04 22.41
N TYR A 354 15.88 -15.38 23.31
CA TYR A 354 15.64 -13.93 23.23
C TYR A 354 16.59 -13.17 24.17
N LEU A 355 17.36 -12.24 23.63
CA LEU A 355 18.33 -11.46 24.41
C LEU A 355 17.63 -10.42 25.29
N LYS A 356 17.96 -10.39 26.59
CA LYS A 356 17.39 -9.45 27.58
C LYS A 356 18.42 -8.42 28.06
N SER A 357 17.93 -7.29 28.57
CA SER A 357 18.75 -6.14 28.98
C SER A 357 19.73 -6.40 30.11
N HIS A 358 19.37 -7.24 31.09
CA HIS A 358 20.24 -7.55 32.23
C HIS A 358 21.31 -8.61 31.91
N SER A 359 21.26 -9.23 30.74
CA SER A 359 22.28 -10.19 30.27
C SER A 359 23.54 -9.49 29.73
N ALA A 360 23.49 -8.16 29.53
CA ALA A 360 24.47 -7.38 28.78
C ALA A 360 25.86 -7.24 29.42
N HIS A 361 26.01 -7.52 30.72
CA HIS A 361 27.29 -7.31 31.42
C HIS A 361 27.95 -8.56 31.99
N GLN A 362 27.35 -9.75 31.89
CA GLN A 362 27.98 -10.95 32.47
C GLN A 362 28.31 -12.07 31.49
N ASN A 363 27.68 -12.16 30.30
CA ASN A 363 28.07 -13.09 29.24
C ASN A 363 27.43 -12.66 27.91
N LEU A 364 28.03 -11.71 27.18
CA LEU A 364 27.67 -11.56 25.76
C LEU A 364 28.09 -12.86 25.05
N PRO A 365 27.21 -13.48 24.24
CA PRO A 365 27.56 -14.66 23.47
C PRO A 365 28.81 -14.41 22.61
N GLN A 366 29.70 -15.40 22.48
CA GLN A 366 30.92 -15.27 21.66
C GLN A 366 30.61 -14.91 20.18
N ARG A 367 29.41 -15.26 19.71
CA ARG A 367 28.98 -15.07 18.32
C ARG A 367 28.31 -13.70 18.12
N PRO A 368 28.70 -12.91 17.09
CA PRO A 368 28.05 -11.64 16.79
C PRO A 368 26.55 -11.75 16.47
N ILE A 369 25.76 -10.78 16.93
CA ILE A 369 24.30 -10.74 16.72
C ILE A 369 23.95 -10.71 15.22
N TYR A 370 24.67 -9.91 14.43
CA TYR A 370 24.43 -9.82 12.99
C TYR A 370 24.60 -11.15 12.25
N ASP A 371 25.47 -12.05 12.73
CA ASP A 371 25.64 -13.39 12.17
C ASP A 371 24.44 -14.28 12.50
N SER A 372 23.90 -14.18 13.71
CA SER A 372 22.65 -14.86 14.05
C SER A 372 21.47 -14.34 13.22
N ILE A 373 21.38 -13.02 12.98
CA ILE A 373 20.33 -12.45 12.11
C ILE A 373 20.49 -13.01 10.69
N ARG A 374 21.74 -13.09 10.20
CA ARG A 374 22.04 -13.67 8.89
C ARG A 374 21.59 -15.12 8.80
N ASP A 375 21.93 -15.97 9.75
CA ASP A 375 21.48 -17.37 9.75
C ASP A 375 19.95 -17.49 9.78
N LEU A 376 19.29 -16.68 10.61
CA LEU A 376 17.83 -16.65 10.70
C LEU A 376 17.19 -16.32 9.36
N ASP A 377 17.70 -15.30 8.66
CA ASP A 377 17.18 -14.94 7.33
C ASP A 377 17.59 -15.96 6.27
N GLN A 378 18.82 -16.47 6.28
CA GLN A 378 19.29 -17.48 5.32
C GLN A 378 18.49 -18.78 5.41
N GLU A 379 18.03 -19.16 6.61
CA GLU A 379 17.08 -20.27 6.77
C GLU A 379 15.76 -19.99 6.02
N ALA A 380 15.19 -18.79 6.18
CA ALA A 380 13.98 -18.39 5.45
C ALA A 380 14.20 -18.35 3.93
N LEU A 381 15.32 -17.76 3.48
CA LEU A 381 15.70 -17.67 2.08
C LEU A 381 15.88 -19.07 1.47
N GLY A 382 16.50 -19.99 2.20
CA GLY A 382 16.66 -21.39 1.79
C GLY A 382 15.32 -22.12 1.64
N ILE A 383 14.39 -21.92 2.57
CA ILE A 383 13.02 -22.47 2.48
C ILE A 383 12.27 -21.90 1.27
N LEU A 384 12.43 -20.61 0.99
CA LEU A 384 11.76 -19.91 -0.10
C LEU A 384 12.40 -20.17 -1.47
N THR A 385 13.66 -20.62 -1.52
CA THR A 385 14.35 -20.92 -2.78
C THR A 385 13.74 -22.15 -3.43
N LEU A 386 13.26 -21.99 -4.66
CA LEU A 386 12.61 -23.07 -5.42
C LEU A 386 13.48 -23.42 -6.62
N SER A 387 13.76 -24.71 -6.78
CA SER A 387 14.48 -25.27 -7.93
C SER A 387 13.55 -26.19 -8.72
N PRO A 388 13.56 -26.14 -10.06
CA PRO A 388 12.68 -26.94 -10.91
C PRO A 388 12.96 -28.46 -10.87
N SER A 389 14.07 -28.88 -10.23
CA SER A 389 14.65 -30.22 -10.28
C SER A 389 14.23 -31.20 -9.17
N SER A 390 13.36 -30.82 -8.23
CA SER A 390 12.93 -31.75 -7.16
C SER A 390 11.80 -32.67 -7.64
N GLU A 391 11.93 -33.97 -7.34
CA GLU A 391 10.99 -35.08 -7.59
C GLU A 391 9.64 -34.96 -6.86
N GLY A 392 9.26 -33.76 -6.41
CA GLY A 392 7.99 -33.48 -5.74
C GLY A 392 6.91 -32.93 -6.68
N ASP A 393 5.65 -33.26 -6.39
CA ASP A 393 4.48 -32.85 -7.18
C ASP A 393 4.17 -31.34 -7.09
N SER A 394 4.60 -30.63 -6.01
CA SER A 394 4.41 -29.17 -5.86
C SER A 394 5.41 -28.50 -4.88
N PRO A 395 6.60 -28.07 -5.34
CA PRO A 395 7.61 -27.47 -4.46
C PRO A 395 7.16 -26.14 -3.82
N ALA A 396 6.34 -25.32 -4.49
CA ALA A 396 5.81 -24.10 -3.89
C ALA A 396 4.85 -24.38 -2.71
N ALA A 397 4.03 -25.44 -2.79
CA ALA A 397 3.13 -25.83 -1.70
C ALA A 397 3.90 -26.30 -0.47
N GLU A 398 4.94 -27.12 -0.66
CA GLU A 398 5.81 -27.58 0.42
C GLU A 398 6.56 -26.43 1.07
N SER A 399 7.14 -25.54 0.25
CA SER A 399 7.80 -24.32 0.73
C SER A 399 6.85 -23.44 1.55
N HIS A 400 5.57 -23.33 1.14
CA HIS A 400 4.56 -22.59 1.89
C HIS A 400 4.35 -23.15 3.30
N VAL A 401 4.26 -24.47 3.43
CA VAL A 401 4.10 -25.12 4.75
C VAL A 401 5.35 -24.92 5.60
N LYS A 402 6.54 -25.22 5.06
CA LYS A 402 7.82 -25.05 5.76
C LYS A 402 8.05 -23.59 6.18
N PHE A 403 7.65 -22.63 5.36
CA PHE A 403 7.77 -21.21 5.69
C PHE A 403 6.86 -20.80 6.85
N LEU A 404 5.65 -21.36 6.94
CA LEU A 404 4.76 -21.12 8.08
C LEU A 404 5.30 -21.76 9.36
N GLU A 405 5.82 -22.99 9.29
CA GLU A 405 6.47 -23.66 10.43
C GLU A 405 7.68 -22.86 10.92
N TYR A 406 8.50 -22.34 10.00
CA TYR A 406 9.61 -21.45 10.31
C TYR A 406 9.13 -20.17 11.03
N LEU A 407 8.07 -19.53 10.54
CA LEU A 407 7.53 -18.32 11.16
C LEU A 407 6.94 -18.61 12.54
N ASP A 408 6.27 -19.75 12.72
CA ASP A 408 5.70 -20.15 14.02
C ASP A 408 6.81 -20.45 15.04
N ARG A 409 7.93 -21.04 14.59
CA ARG A 409 9.08 -21.37 15.45
C ARG A 409 9.92 -20.15 15.83
N THR A 410 10.19 -19.26 14.88
CA THR A 410 11.16 -18.15 15.06
C THR A 410 10.49 -16.81 15.36
N ALA A 411 9.21 -16.68 15.03
CA ALA A 411 8.49 -15.41 15.00
C ALA A 411 9.23 -14.30 14.22
N ASN A 412 10.04 -14.65 13.20
CA ASN A 412 10.80 -13.68 12.43
C ASN A 412 9.89 -12.56 11.88
N THR A 413 10.33 -11.33 12.04
CA THR A 413 9.58 -10.09 11.78
C THR A 413 9.57 -9.70 10.31
N ILE A 414 9.47 -10.70 9.41
CA ILE A 414 9.37 -10.48 7.95
C ILE A 414 8.06 -9.72 7.67
N CYS A 415 8.19 -8.49 7.16
CA CYS A 415 7.05 -7.59 6.91
C CYS A 415 6.15 -8.14 5.80
N GLY A 416 6.75 -8.61 4.70
CA GLY A 416 6.03 -9.15 3.55
C GLY A 416 5.67 -10.63 3.65
N ARG A 417 5.68 -11.24 4.86
CA ARG A 417 5.33 -12.66 5.04
C ARG A 417 3.96 -13.04 4.48
N LYS A 418 3.01 -12.08 4.47
CA LYS A 418 1.67 -12.29 3.90
C LYS A 418 1.66 -12.21 2.37
N PRO A 419 2.21 -11.15 1.71
CA PRO A 419 2.48 -11.14 0.27
C PRO A 419 3.25 -12.37 -0.23
N ILE A 420 4.32 -12.80 0.46
CA ILE A 420 5.11 -13.99 0.11
C ILE A 420 4.24 -15.26 0.19
N GLY A 421 3.41 -15.39 1.23
CA GLY A 421 2.45 -16.50 1.31
C GLY A 421 1.42 -16.51 0.16
N VAL A 422 0.99 -15.34 -0.32
CA VAL A 422 0.14 -15.25 -1.53
C VAL A 422 0.91 -15.65 -2.77
N LEU A 423 2.18 -15.23 -2.91
CA LEU A 423 3.07 -15.66 -3.99
C LEU A 423 3.20 -17.19 -4.03
N LEU A 424 3.52 -17.83 -2.92
CA LEU A 424 3.63 -19.30 -2.87
C LEU A 424 2.30 -19.99 -3.21
N GLY A 425 1.18 -19.41 -2.78
CA GLY A 425 -0.15 -19.86 -3.20
C GLY A 425 -0.39 -19.72 -4.71
N MET A 426 0.03 -18.62 -5.33
CA MET A 426 -0.05 -18.44 -6.79
C MET A 426 0.82 -19.47 -7.52
N LEU A 427 2.07 -19.66 -7.08
CA LEU A 427 3.01 -20.59 -7.69
C LEU A 427 2.52 -22.03 -7.60
N SER A 428 1.96 -22.44 -6.46
CA SER A 428 1.37 -23.78 -6.31
C SER A 428 0.23 -24.04 -7.29
N GLU A 429 -0.59 -23.04 -7.62
CA GLU A 429 -1.66 -23.20 -8.62
C GLU A 429 -1.11 -23.25 -10.04
N VAL A 430 -0.05 -22.50 -10.34
CA VAL A 430 0.64 -22.53 -11.65
C VAL A 430 1.36 -23.86 -11.87
N GLU A 431 1.93 -24.45 -10.82
CA GLU A 431 2.57 -25.77 -10.83
C GLU A 431 1.58 -26.88 -11.21
N LYS A 432 0.33 -26.80 -10.75
CA LYS A 432 -0.74 -27.74 -11.17
C LYS A 432 -1.00 -27.67 -12.68
N GLY A 433 -0.71 -26.53 -13.31
CA GLY A 433 -0.75 -26.34 -14.76
C GLY A 433 0.49 -26.87 -15.49
N GLY A 434 1.43 -27.53 -14.79
CA GLY A 434 2.63 -28.15 -15.36
C GLY A 434 3.84 -27.21 -15.50
N LYS A 435 3.72 -25.95 -15.08
CA LYS A 435 4.83 -24.98 -15.13
C LYS A 435 5.54 -24.91 -13.78
N LYS A 436 6.78 -25.39 -13.72
CA LYS A 436 7.60 -25.31 -12.50
C LYS A 436 8.32 -23.97 -12.45
N ALA A 437 8.15 -23.26 -11.34
CA ALA A 437 8.82 -21.98 -11.11
C ALA A 437 10.20 -22.20 -10.48
N GLN A 438 11.14 -21.34 -10.83
CA GLN A 438 12.40 -21.16 -10.14
C GLN A 438 12.32 -19.86 -9.33
N LEU A 439 12.63 -19.91 -8.03
CA LEU A 439 12.75 -18.73 -7.17
C LEU A 439 14.16 -18.68 -6.61
N GLN A 440 14.92 -17.65 -6.93
CA GLN A 440 16.29 -17.48 -6.47
C GLN A 440 16.56 -16.09 -5.91
N PHE A 441 17.23 -16.05 -4.77
CA PHE A 441 17.74 -14.82 -4.17
C PHE A 441 19.06 -14.44 -4.81
N VAL A 442 19.18 -13.17 -5.21
CA VAL A 442 20.36 -12.60 -5.88
C VAL A 442 21.15 -11.68 -4.96
N ARG A 443 20.55 -11.21 -3.87
CA ARG A 443 21.22 -10.30 -2.92
C ARG A 443 20.65 -10.44 -1.52
N TYR A 444 21.54 -10.36 -0.52
CA TYR A 444 21.21 -10.22 0.89
C TYR A 444 22.08 -9.13 1.51
N GLU A 445 21.46 -8.20 2.23
CA GLU A 445 22.13 -7.11 2.93
C GLU A 445 21.47 -6.84 4.29
N GLN A 446 22.20 -6.21 5.18
CA GLN A 446 21.69 -5.70 6.45
C GLN A 446 21.95 -4.20 6.51
N SER A 447 20.96 -3.44 7.00
CA SER A 447 21.10 -1.98 7.21
C SER A 447 22.31 -1.62 8.07
N SER A 448 22.61 -2.42 9.09
CA SER A 448 23.84 -2.30 9.89
C SER A 448 24.23 -3.63 10.52
N LYS A 449 25.52 -3.78 10.85
CA LYS A 449 26.03 -4.93 11.61
C LYS A 449 25.74 -4.73 13.09
N CYS A 450 24.64 -5.31 13.57
CA CYS A 450 24.27 -5.26 14.98
C CYS A 450 25.25 -6.08 15.84
N THR A 451 25.89 -5.45 16.82
CA THR A 451 26.86 -6.10 17.73
C THR A 451 26.43 -6.02 19.20
N SER A 452 25.41 -5.22 19.53
CA SER A 452 24.92 -4.99 20.89
C SER A 452 23.41 -5.21 20.97
N VAL A 453 22.93 -5.65 22.14
CA VAL A 453 21.50 -5.81 22.44
C VAL A 453 20.71 -4.49 22.43
N THR A 454 21.41 -3.36 22.51
CA THR A 454 20.80 -2.03 22.36
C THR A 454 20.71 -1.57 20.92
N GLY A 455 21.42 -2.25 20.00
CA GLY A 455 21.37 -1.95 18.57
C GLY A 455 20.10 -2.45 17.90
N SER A 456 19.95 -2.08 16.63
CA SER A 456 18.86 -2.52 15.77
C SER A 456 19.36 -2.67 14.34
N SER A 457 18.78 -3.62 13.60
CA SER A 457 19.07 -3.80 12.18
C SER A 457 17.83 -4.34 11.47
N VAL A 458 17.62 -3.88 10.25
CA VAL A 458 16.70 -4.45 9.27
C VAL A 458 17.49 -5.17 8.19
N SER A 459 17.01 -6.35 7.79
CA SER A 459 17.55 -7.14 6.69
C SER A 459 16.78 -6.96 5.40
N TYR A 460 17.51 -6.96 4.29
CA TYR A 460 17.01 -6.79 2.92
C TYR A 460 17.42 -7.98 2.08
N ALA A 461 16.49 -8.53 1.31
CA ALA A 461 16.81 -9.56 0.33
C ALA A 461 16.06 -9.30 -0.98
N SER A 462 16.74 -9.60 -2.09
CA SER A 462 16.21 -9.44 -3.44
C SER A 462 16.20 -10.79 -4.14
N ALA A 463 15.09 -11.12 -4.78
CA ALA A 463 14.92 -12.37 -5.53
C ALA A 463 14.18 -12.14 -6.84
N TYR A 464 14.36 -13.08 -7.75
CA TYR A 464 13.54 -13.20 -8.95
C TYR A 464 12.82 -14.55 -8.98
N ILE A 465 11.72 -14.58 -9.72
CA ILE A 465 10.95 -15.78 -10.04
C ILE A 465 10.92 -15.91 -11.56
N SER A 466 11.39 -17.03 -12.09
CA SER A 466 11.38 -17.34 -13.53
C SER A 466 10.71 -18.68 -13.83
N PHE A 467 10.30 -18.85 -15.08
CA PHE A 467 9.92 -20.14 -15.64
C PHE A 467 10.92 -20.49 -16.74
N PRO A 468 11.84 -21.43 -16.49
CA PRO A 468 12.81 -21.88 -17.49
C PRO A 468 12.17 -22.66 -18.65
#